data_AF-A0A3B9ZCG1-F1
#
_entry.id   AF-A0A3B9ZCG1-F1
#
_cell.length_a   1.000
_cell.length_b   1.000
_cell.length_c   1.000
_cell.angle_alpha   90.00
_cell.angle_beta   90.00
_cell.angle_gamma   90.00
#
_symmetry.space_group_name_H-M   'P 1'
#
loop_
_entity.id
_entity.type
_entity.pdbx_description
1 polymer ?
#
loop_
_entity_poly.entity_id
_entity_poly.type
_entity_poly.pdbx_seq_one_letter_code
_entity_poly.pdbx_strand_id
1 'polypeptide(L)' 'MRYQGSSGGGGGFGGPREMHKAVCSECKKECEVPFKPREDRPIYCKD' A
#
# COMPACT_ATOMS: atom_id res chain seq x y z
N MET A 1 -15.41 -42.29 15.73
CA MET A 1 -14.36 -41.40 15.19
C MET A 1 -14.98 -40.08 14.78
N ARG A 2 -14.46 -38.92 15.21
CA ARG A 2 -15.06 -37.58 15.02
C ARG A 2 -14.15 -36.60 14.29
N TYR A 3 -13.87 -36.70 12.99
CA TYR A 3 -13.12 -35.60 12.33
C TYR A 3 -13.42 -35.49 10.84
N GLN A 4 -14.34 -34.61 10.45
CA GLN A 4 -14.22 -33.84 9.20
C GLN A 4 -15.26 -32.71 9.15
N GLY A 5 -14.96 -31.62 9.85
CA GLY A 5 -15.54 -30.30 9.57
C GLY A 5 -14.55 -29.54 8.71
N SER A 6 -14.91 -29.31 7.45
CA SER A 6 -14.11 -28.64 6.43
C SER A 6 -14.01 -27.14 6.75
N SER A 7 -12.96 -26.74 7.45
CA SER A 7 -12.75 -25.35 7.85
C SER A 7 -11.96 -24.59 6.80
N GLY A 8 -12.71 -24.01 5.86
CA GLY A 8 -12.48 -22.70 5.23
C GLY A 8 -11.05 -22.30 4.91
N GLY A 9 -10.64 -22.53 3.67
CA GLY A 9 -9.54 -21.81 3.05
C GLY A 9 -9.84 -20.31 3.04
N GLY A 10 -9.07 -19.55 3.81
CA GLY A 10 -9.09 -18.10 3.85
C GLY A 10 -7.69 -17.57 3.65
N GLY A 11 -7.14 -17.76 2.44
CA GLY A 11 -5.90 -17.13 2.00
C GLY A 11 -6.10 -15.61 1.97
N GLY A 12 -5.85 -14.95 3.10
CA GLY A 12 -5.84 -13.51 3.21
C GLY A 12 -4.66 -12.95 2.43
N PHE A 13 -4.85 -12.66 1.14
CA PHE A 13 -3.97 -11.83 0.33
C PHE A 13 -4.05 -10.37 0.82
N GLY A 14 -3.64 -10.13 2.06
CA GLY A 14 -3.20 -8.84 2.53
C GLY A 14 -1.75 -8.67 2.10
N GLY A 15 -1.50 -8.52 0.80
CA GLY A 15 -0.17 -8.16 0.32
C GLY A 15 0.30 -6.90 1.04
N PRO A 16 1.55 -6.83 1.50
CA PRO A 16 2.06 -5.62 2.14
C PRO A 16 1.91 -4.47 1.16
N ARG A 17 1.15 -3.45 1.55
CA ARG A 17 1.07 -2.17 0.84
C ARG A 17 2.49 -1.61 0.75
N GLU A 18 3.08 -1.70 -0.44
CA GLU A 18 4.40 -1.17 -0.71
C GLU A 18 4.33 0.35 -0.63
N MET A 19 4.92 0.91 0.42
CA MET A 19 5.08 2.36 0.58
C MET A 19 6.28 2.79 -0.26
N HIS A 20 6.07 3.74 -1.16
CA HIS A 20 7.10 4.30 -2.01
C HIS A 20 7.53 5.67 -1.49
N LYS A 21 8.84 5.92 -1.50
CA LYS A 21 9.38 7.26 -1.21
C LYS A 21 9.07 8.20 -2.38
N ALA A 22 8.41 9.30 -2.08
CA ALA A 22 8.06 10.35 -3.02
C ALA A 22 8.53 11.72 -2.51
N VAL A 23 8.68 12.66 -3.44
CA VAL A 23 8.95 14.05 -3.12
C VAL A 23 7.70 14.87 -3.42
N CYS A 24 7.22 15.60 -2.40
CA CYS A 24 6.12 16.55 -2.53
C CYS A 24 6.45 17.63 -3.58
N SER A 25 5.62 17.81 -4.60
CA SER A 25 5.87 18.84 -5.63
C SER A 25 5.68 20.26 -5.10
N GLU A 26 4.86 20.44 -4.05
CA GLU A 26 4.57 21.74 -3.44
C GLU A 26 5.61 22.13 -2.38
N CYS A 27 5.91 21.21 -1.48
CA CYS A 27 6.73 21.40 -0.29
C CYS A 27 8.15 20.81 -0.40
N LYS A 28 8.43 20.02 -1.45
CA LYS A 28 9.73 19.37 -1.73
C LYS A 28 10.30 18.54 -0.58
N LYS A 29 9.43 18.04 0.30
CA LYS A 29 9.78 17.13 1.38
C LYS A 29 9.65 15.67 0.92
N GLU A 30 10.49 14.81 1.48
CA GLU A 30 10.40 13.36 1.30
C GLU A 30 9.22 12.82 2.13
N CYS A 31 8.35 12.04 1.50
CA CYS A 31 7.20 11.40 2.15
C CYS A 31 7.00 9.97 1.64
N GLU A 32 6.33 9.15 2.44
CA GLU A 32 6.03 7.76 2.09
C GLU A 32 4.58 7.66 1.63
N VAL A 33 4.39 7.30 0.37
CA VAL A 33 3.08 7.24 -0.26
C VAL A 33 2.75 5.82 -0.72
N PRO A 34 1.48 5.38 -0.62
CA PRO A 34 1.07 4.05 -1.06
C PRO A 34 0.92 3.95 -2.59
N PHE A 35 1.29 4.99 -3.33
CA PHE A 35 1.21 5.05 -4.79
C PHE A 35 2.59 5.29 -5.40
N LYS A 36 2.81 4.76 -6.60
CA LYS A 36 4.09 4.92 -7.30
C LYS A 36 4.29 6.39 -7.71
N PRO A 37 5.36 7.08 -7.27
CA PRO A 37 5.66 8.44 -7.71
C PRO A 37 5.80 8.47 -9.23
N ARG A 38 5.18 9.44 -9.91
CA ARG A 38 5.33 9.64 -11.35
C ARG A 38 5.75 11.06 -11.64
N GLU A 39 6.69 11.20 -12.56
CA GLU A 39 7.24 12.48 -13.02
C GLU A 39 6.17 13.29 -13.78
N ASP A 40 5.21 12.59 -14.39
CA ASP A 40 4.08 13.17 -15.12
C ASP A 40 2.95 13.69 -14.21
N ARG A 41 2.90 13.31 -12.93
CA ARG A 41 1.79 13.67 -12.03
C ARG A 41 2.32 14.21 -10.69
N PRO A 42 2.17 15.53 -10.42
CA PRO A 42 2.69 16.13 -9.20
C PRO A 42 2.07 15.52 -7.95
N ILE A 43 2.91 15.36 -6.94
CA ILE A 43 2.58 14.68 -5.68
C ILE A 43 2.28 15.74 -4.65
N TYR A 44 1.07 15.70 -4.10
CA TYR A 44 0.61 16.66 -3.11
C TYR A 44 0.47 15.97 -1.76
N CYS A 45 1.18 16.50 -0.75
CA CYS A 45 0.89 16.20 0.64
C CYS A 45 -0.48 16.79 0.97
N LYS A 46 -1.28 16.09 1.78
CA LYS A 46 -2.57 16.59 2.26
C LYS A 46 -2.42 17.46 3.52
N ASP A 47 -1.29 18.13 3.67
CA ASP A 47 -0.90 18.94 4.83
C ASP A 47 -0.78 20.42 4.44
#